data_AF-A0A423XM86-F1
#
_entry.id   AF-A0A423XM86-F1
#
_cell.length_a   1.000
_cell.length_b   1.000
_cell.length_c   1.000
_cell.angle_alpha   90.00
_cell.angle_beta   90.00
_cell.angle_gamma   90.00
#
_symmetry.space_group_name_H-M   'P 1'
#
loop_
_entity.id
_entity.type
_entity.pdbx_description
1 polymer ?
#
loop_
_entity_poly.entity_id
_entity_poly.type
_entity_poly.pdbx_seq_one_letter_code
_entity_poly.pdbx_strand_id
1 'polypeptide(L)'
;MDISKLPDVDDLIVVADNPARDDLPGMDHARCPALHNYLVHYAWVADGRPSASLQGNNTFFTHYGAAAEALRPRLDPSLAAFLATAIVPADVPELVPFFWCVAELSGPDELFDNHTTDLSDMPADSLVCLFSPNIGQGGESGGGLYYHQGCHRAAVFMHMDDYDSALPIEAHQELWHPLETVLSHWIELLRLGKITASPSSVPSLFGSEKIGPWEWRPYGEAQVIGCVGAWDRLCDAIEARVPSPAMATTTATNAAEQLLAPAVLDAALLPENCFAREFLTRARRPRFRSIAPGLLLPPADAHEFAEAQPFTKLPRSPQAMPPVYLFFTARGEEEADLSESNPFCDDFHPRTSHSPVPSLVPAGVYSESVSRDAYDIAEEGFRLLLPFGLVSDVGDGSAGARKSDGSPVGRVAQGNAHELFQHGYKPFGGDYHRPQRLERLLDHWHRRVEEGVWTVGPLGVEGDIDTFKRADTAHWREYRISPTW
;
A
#
# COMPACT_ATOMS: atom_id res chain seq x y z
N MET A 1 6.23 20.94 -12.06
CA MET A 1 7.53 20.49 -12.58
C MET A 1 7.41 20.30 -14.09
N ASP A 2 8.40 20.71 -14.88
CA ASP A 2 8.42 20.47 -16.32
C ASP A 2 8.99 19.07 -16.59
N ILE A 3 8.11 18.11 -16.86
CA ILE A 3 8.41 16.67 -17.00
C ILE A 3 9.30 16.42 -18.24
N SER A 4 9.30 17.34 -19.22
CA SER A 4 10.13 17.24 -20.43
C SER A 4 11.64 17.29 -20.16
N LYS A 5 12.04 17.63 -18.93
CA LYS A 5 13.43 17.67 -18.46
C LYS A 5 13.92 16.34 -17.89
N LEU A 6 13.04 15.34 -17.76
CA LEU A 6 13.40 14.02 -17.24
C LEU A 6 13.78 13.07 -18.37
N PRO A 7 14.66 12.08 -18.10
CA PRO A 7 14.88 10.97 -19.02
C PRO A 7 13.57 10.24 -19.30
N ASP A 8 13.37 9.81 -20.54
CA ASP A 8 12.25 8.92 -20.89
C ASP A 8 12.59 7.49 -20.46
N VAL A 9 11.68 6.89 -19.69
CA VAL A 9 11.79 5.53 -19.17
C VAL A 9 10.52 4.71 -19.41
N ASP A 10 9.58 5.18 -20.23
CA ASP A 10 8.29 4.51 -20.44
C ASP A 10 8.46 3.07 -20.93
N ASP A 11 9.32 2.86 -21.93
CA ASP A 11 9.64 1.53 -22.46
C ASP A 11 10.50 0.68 -21.51
N LEU A 12 10.90 1.23 -20.36
CA LEU A 12 11.70 0.56 -19.33
C LEU A 12 10.91 0.22 -18.07
N ILE A 13 9.68 0.69 -17.90
CA ILE A 13 8.88 0.34 -16.71
C ILE A 13 8.46 -1.13 -16.76
N VAL A 14 8.65 -1.84 -15.64
CA VAL A 14 8.19 -3.23 -15.49
C VAL A 14 6.66 -3.23 -15.38
N VAL A 15 6.01 -3.79 -16.39
CA VAL A 15 4.56 -4.01 -16.46
C VAL A 15 4.28 -5.38 -17.07
N ALA A 16 3.02 -5.81 -17.08
CA ALA A 16 2.66 -7.12 -17.65
C ALA A 16 3.11 -7.30 -19.11
N ASP A 17 3.04 -6.23 -19.93
CA ASP A 17 3.45 -6.25 -21.33
C ASP A 17 4.98 -6.03 -21.53
N ASN A 18 5.70 -5.69 -20.46
CA ASN A 18 7.14 -5.47 -20.45
C ASN A 18 7.73 -6.00 -19.12
N PRO A 19 7.68 -7.33 -18.91
CA PRO A 19 8.02 -7.92 -17.62
C PRO A 19 9.49 -7.70 -17.26
N ALA A 20 9.83 -7.96 -15.99
CA ALA A 20 11.23 -8.04 -15.56
C ALA A 20 11.94 -9.16 -16.32
N ARG A 21 13.25 -8.98 -16.57
CA ARG A 21 14.01 -9.93 -17.38
C ARG A 21 14.48 -11.09 -16.51
N ASP A 22 14.05 -12.29 -16.84
CA ASP A 22 14.49 -13.53 -16.22
C ASP A 22 15.47 -14.33 -17.10
N ASP A 23 15.74 -13.85 -18.32
CA ASP A 23 16.62 -14.46 -19.31
C ASP A 23 18.10 -14.11 -19.12
N LEU A 24 18.41 -13.16 -18.23
CA LEU A 24 19.75 -12.70 -17.95
C LEU A 24 20.42 -13.53 -16.84
N PRO A 25 21.74 -13.79 -16.93
CA PRO A 25 22.48 -14.50 -15.89
C PRO A 25 22.75 -13.64 -14.65
N GLY A 26 22.16 -12.45 -14.55
CA GLY A 26 22.42 -11.46 -13.52
C GLY A 26 21.41 -10.30 -13.57
N MET A 27 21.69 -9.23 -12.84
CA MET A 27 20.89 -8.00 -12.87
C MET A 27 20.82 -7.42 -14.30
N ASP A 28 19.66 -6.85 -14.66
CA ASP A 28 19.54 -6.01 -15.86
C ASP A 28 20.28 -4.68 -15.66
N HIS A 29 21.59 -4.73 -15.85
CA HIS A 29 22.52 -3.61 -15.68
C HIS A 29 22.37 -2.52 -16.75
N ALA A 30 21.44 -2.65 -17.71
CA ALA A 30 21.06 -1.57 -18.61
C ALA A 30 19.77 -0.87 -18.12
N ARG A 31 18.77 -1.65 -17.74
CA ARG A 31 17.47 -1.15 -17.27
C ARG A 31 17.53 -0.57 -15.86
N CYS A 32 18.18 -1.26 -14.92
CA CYS A 32 18.29 -0.84 -13.52
C CYS A 32 18.93 0.55 -13.36
N PRO A 33 20.11 0.86 -13.95
CA PRO A 33 20.69 2.19 -13.77
C PRO A 33 19.89 3.28 -14.48
N ALA A 34 19.18 2.98 -15.57
CA ALA A 34 18.31 3.95 -16.22
C ALA A 34 17.13 4.35 -15.31
N LEU A 35 16.48 3.38 -14.66
CA LEU A 35 15.40 3.63 -13.69
C LEU A 35 15.92 4.34 -12.43
N HIS A 36 17.08 3.94 -11.89
CA HIS A 36 17.75 4.64 -10.80
C HIS A 36 18.02 6.10 -11.16
N ASN A 37 18.65 6.33 -12.30
CA ASN A 37 19.05 7.67 -12.74
C ASN A 37 17.81 8.55 -12.96
N TYR A 38 16.70 7.99 -13.45
CA TYR A 38 15.43 8.71 -13.53
C TYR A 38 14.97 9.24 -12.16
N LEU A 39 15.01 8.42 -11.11
CA LEU A 39 14.64 8.85 -9.75
C LEU A 39 15.55 9.96 -9.23
N VAL A 40 16.87 9.86 -9.47
CA VAL A 40 17.83 10.93 -9.12
C VAL A 40 17.49 12.23 -9.86
N HIS A 41 17.28 12.16 -11.17
CA HIS A 41 16.92 13.32 -11.99
C HIS A 41 15.59 13.94 -11.53
N TYR A 42 14.61 13.11 -11.20
CA TYR A 42 13.31 13.55 -10.69
C TYR A 42 13.47 14.36 -9.40
N ALA A 43 14.16 13.79 -8.40
CA ALA A 43 14.40 14.46 -7.13
C ALA A 43 15.16 15.77 -7.30
N TRP A 44 16.22 15.76 -8.12
CA TRP A 44 17.07 16.91 -8.37
C TRP A 44 16.32 18.09 -8.99
N VAL A 45 15.54 17.83 -10.04
CA VAL A 45 14.75 18.85 -10.74
C VAL A 45 13.59 19.32 -9.87
N ALA A 46 12.95 18.41 -9.12
CA ALA A 46 11.85 18.74 -8.23
C ALA A 46 12.28 19.61 -7.05
N ASP A 47 13.51 19.45 -6.56
CA ASP A 47 14.13 20.33 -5.55
C ASP A 47 14.49 21.72 -6.12
N GLY A 48 14.18 21.99 -7.39
CA GLY A 48 14.42 23.27 -8.05
C GLY A 48 15.83 23.44 -8.60
N ARG A 49 16.64 22.37 -8.63
CA ARG A 49 18.01 22.42 -9.15
C ARG A 49 18.02 22.27 -10.67
N PRO A 50 18.92 22.96 -11.39
CA PRO A 50 19.02 22.81 -12.84
C PRO A 50 19.44 21.39 -13.23
N SER A 51 18.74 20.75 -14.17
CA SER A 51 19.13 19.41 -14.67
C SER A 51 20.57 19.38 -15.21
N ALA A 52 21.05 20.49 -15.79
CA ALA A 52 22.39 20.58 -16.35
C ALA A 52 23.51 20.60 -15.29
N SER A 53 23.19 20.83 -14.01
CA SER A 53 24.18 20.78 -12.92
C SER A 53 24.37 19.38 -12.35
N LEU A 54 23.53 18.41 -12.75
CA LEU A 54 23.70 17.03 -12.33
C LEU A 54 24.80 16.37 -13.18
N GLN A 55 25.90 16.01 -12.53
CA GLN A 55 27.07 15.43 -13.19
C GLN A 55 26.83 13.95 -13.50
N GLY A 56 26.38 13.63 -14.71
CA GLY A 56 26.10 12.25 -15.13
C GLY A 56 27.31 11.30 -15.16
N ASN A 57 28.53 11.82 -15.02
CA ASN A 57 29.77 11.03 -14.91
C ASN A 57 30.20 10.75 -13.45
N ASN A 58 29.53 11.35 -12.45
CA ASN A 58 29.79 11.03 -11.06
C ASN A 58 28.99 9.78 -10.67
N THR A 59 29.63 8.61 -10.84
CA THR A 59 29.06 7.29 -10.53
C THR A 59 29.68 6.72 -9.26
N PHE A 60 29.21 5.57 -8.78
CA PHE A 60 29.69 4.96 -7.53
C PHE A 60 31.24 4.88 -7.45
N PHE A 61 31.88 4.33 -8.49
CA PHE A 61 33.33 4.17 -8.51
C PHE A 61 34.08 5.50 -8.67
N THR A 62 33.53 6.46 -9.42
CA THR A 62 34.13 7.80 -9.54
C THR A 62 34.02 8.56 -8.23
N HIS A 63 32.89 8.46 -7.53
CA HIS A 63 32.58 9.17 -6.30
C HIS A 63 33.42 8.67 -5.12
N TYR A 64 33.46 7.35 -4.89
CA TYR A 64 34.18 6.75 -3.76
C TYR A 64 35.62 6.31 -4.10
N GLY A 65 36.02 6.37 -5.37
CA GLY A 65 37.39 6.13 -5.83
C GLY A 65 37.96 4.78 -5.42
N ALA A 66 39.17 4.80 -4.84
CA ALA A 66 39.94 3.60 -4.50
C ALA A 66 39.21 2.63 -3.55
N ALA A 67 38.36 3.14 -2.65
CA ALA A 67 37.59 2.32 -1.73
C ALA A 67 36.54 1.48 -2.46
N ALA A 68 35.81 2.07 -3.41
CA ALA A 68 34.87 1.33 -4.26
C ALA A 68 35.58 0.36 -5.20
N GLU A 69 36.71 0.76 -5.80
CA GLU A 69 37.51 -0.11 -6.67
C GLU A 69 37.99 -1.38 -5.96
N ALA A 70 38.31 -1.29 -4.67
CA ALA A 70 38.71 -2.45 -3.86
C ALA A 70 37.59 -3.50 -3.70
N LEU A 71 36.33 -3.12 -3.90
CA LEU A 71 35.18 -4.03 -3.81
C LEU A 71 34.92 -4.80 -5.10
N ARG A 72 35.44 -4.37 -6.26
CA ARG A 72 35.17 -5.01 -7.56
C ARG A 72 35.35 -6.53 -7.57
N PRO A 73 36.38 -7.14 -6.94
CA PRO A 73 36.55 -8.59 -6.93
C PRO A 73 35.48 -9.36 -6.16
N ARG A 74 34.73 -8.69 -5.27
CA ARG A 74 33.67 -9.25 -4.42
C ARG A 74 32.27 -9.09 -5.04
N LEU A 75 32.15 -8.23 -6.06
CA LEU A 75 30.89 -7.92 -6.73
C LEU A 75 30.66 -8.88 -7.89
N ASP A 76 29.41 -9.31 -8.05
CA ASP A 76 28.95 -9.92 -9.29
C ASP A 76 29.14 -8.94 -10.47
N PRO A 77 29.57 -9.42 -11.66
CA PRO A 77 29.81 -8.55 -12.80
C PRO A 77 28.61 -7.67 -13.19
N SER A 78 27.38 -8.16 -13.03
CA SER A 78 26.17 -7.38 -13.35
C SER A 78 25.94 -6.24 -12.36
N LEU A 79 26.17 -6.48 -11.05
CA LEU A 79 26.08 -5.45 -10.02
C LEU A 79 27.20 -4.41 -10.17
N ALA A 80 28.42 -4.85 -10.48
CA ALA A 80 29.53 -3.93 -10.77
C ALA A 80 29.24 -3.04 -12.00
N ALA A 81 28.57 -3.56 -13.03
CA ALA A 81 28.16 -2.79 -14.20
C ALA A 81 27.06 -1.76 -13.87
N PHE A 82 26.09 -2.14 -13.03
CA PHE A 82 25.09 -1.21 -12.48
C PHE A 82 25.77 -0.04 -11.73
N LEU A 83 26.63 -0.35 -10.76
CA LEU A 83 27.33 0.67 -9.94
C LEU A 83 28.24 1.58 -10.78
N ALA A 84 28.78 1.08 -11.89
CA ALA A 84 29.57 1.88 -12.81
C ALA A 84 28.75 2.93 -13.58
N THR A 85 27.42 2.81 -13.60
CA THR A 85 26.51 3.66 -14.37
C THR A 85 25.52 4.44 -13.48
N ALA A 86 25.25 3.95 -12.26
CA ALA A 86 24.37 4.61 -11.31
C ALA A 86 24.95 5.97 -10.88
N ILE A 87 24.20 7.05 -11.12
CA ILE A 87 24.57 8.41 -10.75
C ILE A 87 24.50 8.55 -9.23
N VAL A 88 25.54 9.15 -8.67
CA VAL A 88 25.62 9.60 -7.28
C VAL A 88 25.66 11.14 -7.30
N PRO A 89 24.68 11.85 -6.73
CA PRO A 89 24.74 13.31 -6.64
C PRO A 89 25.96 13.79 -5.84
N ALA A 90 26.80 14.65 -6.41
CA ALA A 90 27.92 15.30 -5.71
C ALA A 90 27.51 16.65 -5.09
N ASP A 91 28.29 17.11 -4.11
CA ASP A 91 28.25 18.48 -3.57
C ASP A 91 26.86 18.95 -3.09
N VAL A 92 26.12 18.07 -2.40
CA VAL A 92 24.82 18.41 -1.80
C VAL A 92 25.06 18.92 -0.36
N PRO A 93 24.77 20.20 -0.04
CA PRO A 93 25.06 20.77 1.29
C PRO A 93 24.28 20.10 2.43
N GLU A 94 23.13 19.50 2.11
CA GLU A 94 22.29 18.69 2.98
C GLU A 94 22.05 17.36 2.28
N LEU A 95 22.17 16.24 2.98
CA LEU A 95 21.96 14.91 2.42
C LEU A 95 20.49 14.81 2.00
N VAL A 96 20.23 14.82 0.68
CA VAL A 96 18.88 14.66 0.13
C VAL A 96 18.64 13.17 -0.05
N PRO A 97 17.63 12.58 0.60
CA PRO A 97 17.32 11.16 0.45
C PRO A 97 17.04 10.81 -1.02
N PHE A 98 17.53 9.65 -1.45
CA PHE A 98 17.36 9.10 -2.79
C PHE A 98 15.88 8.84 -3.09
N PHE A 99 15.15 8.31 -2.11
CA PHE A 99 13.72 8.09 -2.20
C PHE A 99 13.08 8.22 -0.81
N TRP A 100 11.76 8.05 -0.70
CA TRP A 100 11.06 8.21 0.57
C TRP A 100 11.59 7.29 1.67
N CYS A 101 11.77 6.00 1.39
CA CYS A 101 12.18 4.99 2.39
C CYS A 101 13.70 4.71 2.43
N VAL A 102 14.49 5.25 1.49
CA VAL A 102 15.94 4.99 1.40
C VAL A 102 16.75 6.27 1.21
N ALA A 103 17.87 6.38 1.92
CA ALA A 103 18.67 7.59 2.00
C ALA A 103 19.61 7.75 0.80
N GLU A 104 20.48 6.78 0.52
CA GLU A 104 21.42 6.87 -0.60
C GLU A 104 21.94 5.49 -0.99
N LEU A 105 22.71 5.42 -2.09
CA LEU A 105 23.50 4.23 -2.39
C LEU A 105 24.49 4.02 -1.25
N SER A 106 24.53 2.81 -0.68
CA SER A 106 25.40 2.51 0.46
C SER A 106 26.87 2.67 0.09
N GLY A 107 27.64 3.32 0.95
CA GLY A 107 29.07 3.52 0.75
C GLY A 107 29.87 2.21 0.82
N PRO A 108 31.15 2.22 0.41
CA PRO A 108 31.97 1.01 0.34
C PRO A 108 32.07 0.19 1.64
N ASP A 109 32.02 0.86 2.80
CA ASP A 109 32.17 0.22 4.11
C ASP A 109 30.89 -0.50 4.58
N GLU A 110 29.73 -0.12 4.05
CA GLU A 110 28.40 -0.61 4.45
C GLU A 110 27.70 -1.43 3.36
N LEU A 111 28.33 -1.57 2.18
CA LEU A 111 27.71 -2.20 1.02
C LEU A 111 27.39 -3.69 1.23
N PHE A 112 28.26 -4.44 1.91
CA PHE A 112 28.06 -5.87 2.18
C PHE A 112 27.57 -6.10 3.61
N ASP A 113 26.38 -6.66 3.76
CA ASP A 113 25.83 -6.99 5.09
C ASP A 113 26.23 -8.40 5.53
N ASN A 114 27.52 -8.55 5.83
CA ASN A 114 28.05 -9.84 6.26
C ASN A 114 27.54 -10.26 7.64
N HIS A 115 27.03 -9.31 8.45
CA HIS A 115 26.44 -9.65 9.73
C HIS A 115 25.16 -10.45 9.53
N THR A 116 24.26 -9.97 8.67
CA THR A 116 22.99 -10.66 8.38
C THR A 116 23.24 -11.97 7.62
N THR A 117 24.23 -12.03 6.72
CA THR A 117 24.58 -13.31 6.07
C THR A 117 25.05 -14.35 7.09
N ASP A 118 25.88 -13.96 8.06
CA ASP A 118 26.37 -14.87 9.09
C ASP A 118 25.24 -15.35 10.01
N LEU A 119 24.29 -14.47 10.37
CA LEU A 119 23.13 -14.83 11.18
C LEU A 119 22.14 -15.76 10.46
N SER A 120 22.06 -15.65 9.13
CA SER A 120 21.12 -16.39 8.30
C SER A 120 21.74 -17.56 7.54
N ASP A 121 22.97 -17.96 7.90
CA ASP A 121 23.75 -19.04 7.26
C ASP A 121 23.90 -18.89 5.72
N MET A 122 23.99 -17.65 5.23
CA MET A 122 24.17 -17.34 3.80
C MET A 122 25.64 -17.23 3.43
N PRO A 123 26.01 -17.39 2.14
CA PRO A 123 27.38 -17.18 1.70
C PRO A 123 27.86 -15.75 2.00
N ALA A 124 29.12 -15.60 2.41
CA ALA A 124 29.72 -14.28 2.58
C ALA A 124 29.61 -13.44 1.31
N ASP A 125 29.41 -12.14 1.48
CA ASP A 125 29.22 -11.16 0.40
C ASP A 125 27.99 -11.40 -0.49
N SER A 126 27.14 -12.39 -0.19
CA SER A 126 25.95 -12.68 -1.00
C SER A 126 24.87 -11.61 -0.85
N LEU A 127 24.76 -10.99 0.32
CA LEU A 127 23.75 -9.97 0.62
C LEU A 127 24.38 -8.57 0.61
N VAL A 128 23.84 -7.71 -0.23
CA VAL A 128 24.30 -6.34 -0.47
C VAL A 128 23.22 -5.37 -0.02
N CYS A 129 23.49 -4.52 0.98
CA CYS A 129 22.64 -3.38 1.28
C CYS A 129 22.88 -2.32 0.20
N LEU A 130 22.08 -2.32 -0.86
CA LEU A 130 22.32 -1.48 -2.04
C LEU A 130 21.95 -0.02 -1.77
N PHE A 131 20.86 0.21 -1.04
CA PHE A 131 20.48 1.53 -0.57
C PHE A 131 20.24 1.52 0.94
N SER A 132 20.87 2.47 1.63
CA SER A 132 20.75 2.62 3.08
C SER A 132 19.34 3.10 3.48
N PRO A 133 18.85 2.75 4.67
CA PRO A 133 17.52 3.16 5.11
C PRO A 133 17.49 4.66 5.39
N ASN A 134 16.34 5.28 5.13
CA ASN A 134 16.09 6.64 5.57
C ASN A 134 15.64 6.65 7.04
N ILE A 135 16.62 6.70 7.97
CA ILE A 135 16.39 6.51 9.40
C ILE A 135 15.49 7.61 9.99
N GLY A 136 14.47 7.20 10.74
CA GLY A 136 13.55 8.10 11.44
C GLY A 136 12.40 8.60 10.57
N GLN A 137 12.31 8.10 9.34
CA GLN A 137 11.37 8.55 8.32
C GLN A 137 10.81 7.35 7.54
N GLY A 138 10.40 6.33 8.29
CA GLY A 138 9.90 5.04 7.81
C GLY A 138 10.96 3.94 7.80
N GLY A 139 12.24 4.27 7.57
CA GLY A 139 13.36 3.34 7.74
C GLY A 139 13.91 3.37 9.16
N GLU A 140 14.43 2.23 9.62
CA GLU A 140 15.08 2.06 10.91
C GLU A 140 16.41 1.30 10.77
N SER A 141 17.09 1.04 11.89
CA SER A 141 18.34 0.29 11.89
C SER A 141 18.15 -1.12 11.32
N GLY A 142 19.07 -1.55 10.44
CA GLY A 142 18.94 -2.80 9.69
C GLY A 142 17.94 -2.75 8.52
N GLY A 143 17.23 -1.64 8.31
CA GLY A 143 16.44 -1.44 7.08
C GLY A 143 17.30 -1.19 5.84
N GLY A 144 16.65 -0.93 4.71
CA GLY A 144 17.27 -0.61 3.42
C GLY A 144 16.71 -1.44 2.27
N LEU A 145 17.21 -1.17 1.06
CA LEU A 145 16.99 -2.06 -0.08
C LEU A 145 18.17 -3.00 -0.20
N TYR A 146 17.91 -4.28 -0.01
CA TYR A 146 18.91 -5.34 -0.10
C TYR A 146 18.82 -6.07 -1.42
N TYR A 147 19.97 -6.42 -1.99
CA TYR A 147 20.12 -7.20 -3.20
C TYR A 147 20.96 -8.44 -2.89
N HIS A 148 20.47 -9.61 -3.29
CA HIS A 148 21.20 -10.87 -3.11
C HIS A 148 21.89 -11.27 -4.42
N GLN A 149 23.23 -11.25 -4.41
CA GLN A 149 24.06 -11.51 -5.58
C GLN A 149 23.89 -12.93 -6.14
N GLY A 150 23.57 -13.93 -5.31
CA GLY A 150 23.45 -15.32 -5.76
C GLY A 150 22.15 -15.64 -6.48
N CYS A 151 21.07 -14.89 -6.24
CA CYS A 151 19.77 -15.10 -6.88
C CYS A 151 19.33 -13.92 -7.77
N HIS A 152 20.09 -12.83 -7.76
CA HIS A 152 19.85 -11.61 -8.53
C HIS A 152 18.50 -10.96 -8.26
N ARG A 153 18.08 -10.95 -6.99
CA ARG A 153 16.81 -10.37 -6.53
C ARG A 153 17.03 -9.42 -5.37
N ALA A 154 16.06 -8.56 -5.14
CA ALA A 154 16.04 -7.54 -4.12
C ALA A 154 14.75 -7.55 -3.31
N ALA A 155 14.84 -7.08 -2.07
CA ALA A 155 13.74 -6.84 -1.16
C ALA A 155 14.04 -5.57 -0.35
N VAL A 156 12.98 -4.86 0.05
CA VAL A 156 13.07 -3.68 0.91
C VAL A 156 12.68 -4.09 2.33
N PHE A 157 13.57 -3.84 3.29
CA PHE A 157 13.29 -3.99 4.72
C PHE A 157 13.17 -2.60 5.33
N MET A 158 12.11 -2.35 6.10
CA MET A 158 11.96 -1.08 6.81
C MET A 158 12.73 -1.13 8.13
N HIS A 159 12.80 -2.31 8.76
CA HIS A 159 13.54 -2.57 10.00
C HIS A 159 14.15 -3.98 10.00
N MET A 160 15.13 -4.25 10.86
CA MET A 160 15.72 -5.59 11.01
C MET A 160 14.69 -6.67 11.39
N ASP A 161 13.60 -6.32 12.06
CA ASP A 161 12.53 -7.28 12.41
C ASP A 161 11.80 -7.81 11.16
N ASP A 162 11.88 -7.11 10.03
CA ASP A 162 11.29 -7.57 8.78
C ASP A 162 12.06 -8.75 8.17
N TYR A 163 13.28 -9.04 8.65
CA TYR A 163 14.08 -10.16 8.18
C TYR A 163 13.34 -11.49 8.33
N ASP A 164 12.62 -11.69 9.44
CA ASP A 164 11.82 -12.88 9.70
C ASP A 164 10.67 -13.09 8.68
N SER A 165 10.34 -12.07 7.90
CA SER A 165 9.29 -12.14 6.88
C SER A 165 9.80 -12.61 5.53
N ALA A 166 11.07 -12.39 5.20
CA ALA A 166 11.61 -12.69 3.87
C ALA A 166 12.95 -13.45 3.88
N LEU A 167 13.50 -13.79 5.04
CA LEU A 167 14.68 -14.64 5.21
C LEU A 167 14.30 -15.95 5.91
N PRO A 168 14.94 -17.08 5.55
CA PRO A 168 15.94 -17.23 4.48
C PRO A 168 15.29 -17.15 3.08
N ILE A 169 16.05 -16.69 2.09
CA ILE A 169 15.55 -16.39 0.73
C ILE A 169 14.90 -17.62 0.09
N GLU A 170 15.46 -18.81 0.34
CA GLU A 170 14.98 -20.07 -0.23
C GLU A 170 13.54 -20.38 0.17
N ALA A 171 13.11 -19.95 1.37
CA ALA A 171 11.77 -20.14 1.89
C ALA A 171 10.78 -19.06 1.46
N HIS A 172 11.27 -17.92 0.96
CA HIS A 172 10.50 -16.69 0.73
C HIS A 172 10.77 -16.07 -0.65
N GLN A 173 11.10 -16.89 -1.65
CA GLN A 173 11.52 -16.43 -2.98
C GLN A 173 10.49 -15.50 -3.65
N GLU A 174 9.21 -15.65 -3.33
CA GLU A 174 8.11 -14.83 -3.82
C GLU A 174 8.12 -13.38 -3.31
N LEU A 175 8.86 -13.10 -2.23
CA LEU A 175 9.05 -11.76 -1.66
C LEU A 175 10.32 -11.07 -2.18
N TRP A 176 11.11 -11.75 -3.00
CA TRP A 176 12.32 -11.23 -3.60
C TRP A 176 12.11 -10.98 -5.11
N HIS A 177 12.32 -9.75 -5.56
CA HIS A 177 11.99 -9.33 -6.92
C HIS A 177 13.22 -8.81 -7.67
N PRO A 178 13.28 -8.89 -9.01
CA PRO A 178 14.33 -8.22 -9.78
C PRO A 178 14.39 -6.72 -9.44
N LEU A 179 15.59 -6.13 -9.37
CA LEU A 179 15.77 -4.73 -8.94
C LEU A 179 14.98 -3.76 -9.82
N GLU A 180 14.90 -4.02 -11.14
CA GLU A 180 14.10 -3.21 -12.06
C GLU A 180 12.60 -3.21 -11.70
N THR A 181 12.09 -4.25 -11.03
CA THR A 181 10.72 -4.30 -10.53
C THR A 181 10.54 -3.33 -9.37
N VAL A 182 11.48 -3.33 -8.42
CA VAL A 182 11.44 -2.45 -7.24
C VAL A 182 11.55 -0.97 -7.67
N LEU A 183 12.50 -0.66 -8.56
CA LEU A 183 12.67 0.70 -9.07
C LEU A 183 11.49 1.17 -9.93
N SER A 184 10.92 0.27 -10.75
CA SER A 184 9.70 0.58 -11.53
C SER A 184 8.52 0.88 -10.61
N HIS A 185 8.38 0.13 -9.51
CA HIS A 185 7.35 0.38 -8.52
C HIS A 185 7.49 1.76 -7.86
N TRP A 186 8.70 2.16 -7.48
CA TRP A 186 8.94 3.50 -6.94
C TRP A 186 8.58 4.61 -7.94
N ILE A 187 8.88 4.41 -9.23
CA ILE A 187 8.46 5.34 -10.30
C ILE A 187 6.95 5.34 -10.48
N GLU A 188 6.28 4.18 -10.34
CA GLU A 188 4.82 4.08 -10.38
C GLU A 188 4.17 4.88 -9.25
N LEU A 189 4.74 4.86 -8.03
CA LEU A 189 4.27 5.69 -6.91
C LEU A 189 4.35 7.20 -7.24
N LEU A 190 5.36 7.62 -8.01
CA LEU A 190 5.46 8.99 -8.52
C LEU A 190 4.38 9.30 -9.56
N ARG A 191 4.15 8.39 -10.51
CA ARG A 191 3.12 8.53 -11.56
C ARG A 191 1.72 8.55 -10.99
N LEU A 192 1.47 7.75 -9.96
CA LEU A 192 0.22 7.72 -9.20
C LEU A 192 0.01 9.00 -8.39
N GLY A 193 1.08 9.77 -8.16
CA GLY A 193 1.07 10.95 -7.30
C GLY A 193 0.96 10.60 -5.81
N LYS A 194 1.22 9.34 -5.43
CA LYS A 194 1.27 8.90 -4.03
C LYS A 194 2.50 9.47 -3.34
N ILE A 195 3.64 9.44 -4.03
CA ILE A 195 4.85 10.16 -3.64
C ILE A 195 5.05 11.28 -4.64
N THR A 196 5.36 12.48 -4.16
CA THR A 196 5.74 13.60 -5.01
C THR A 196 7.00 14.26 -4.49
N ALA A 197 7.59 15.14 -5.29
CA ALA A 197 8.72 15.93 -4.87
C ALA A 197 8.51 17.41 -5.16
N SER A 198 8.96 18.25 -4.24
CA SER A 198 8.98 19.71 -4.36
C SER A 198 10.07 20.28 -3.44
N PRO A 199 10.56 21.51 -3.63
CA PRO A 199 11.63 22.05 -2.78
C PRO A 199 11.24 22.04 -1.31
N SER A 200 12.17 21.71 -0.39
CA SER A 200 11.87 21.55 1.05
C SER A 200 11.20 22.78 1.69
N SER A 201 11.39 23.97 1.12
CA SER A 201 10.75 25.22 1.57
C SER A 201 9.28 25.35 1.20
N VAL A 202 8.79 24.55 0.25
CA VAL A 202 7.38 24.51 -0.14
C VAL A 202 6.65 23.54 0.80
N PRO A 203 5.59 24.00 1.51
CA PRO A 203 4.77 23.13 2.34
C PRO A 203 4.17 21.97 1.54
N SER A 204 4.00 20.82 2.17
CA SER A 204 3.25 19.69 1.61
C SER A 204 1.78 20.06 1.38
N LEU A 205 1.14 19.39 0.42
CA LEU A 205 -0.23 19.67 0.04
C LEU A 205 -1.22 19.40 1.17
N PHE A 206 -0.94 18.37 1.98
CA PHE A 206 -1.79 17.93 3.08
C PHE A 206 -1.25 18.30 4.46
N GLY A 207 -0.17 19.08 4.52
CA GLY A 207 0.49 19.46 5.78
C GLY A 207 1.31 18.34 6.43
N SER A 208 1.51 17.20 5.75
CA SER A 208 2.38 16.11 6.19
C SER A 208 3.86 16.51 6.22
N GLU A 209 4.66 15.82 7.02
CA GLU A 209 6.12 16.03 7.04
C GLU A 209 6.73 15.72 5.67
N LYS A 210 7.71 16.54 5.27
CA LYS A 210 8.52 16.30 4.07
C LYS A 210 9.89 15.79 4.45
N ILE A 211 10.42 14.90 3.64
CA ILE A 211 11.76 14.34 3.81
C ILE A 211 12.63 14.81 2.65
N GLY A 212 13.44 15.84 2.91
CA GLY A 212 14.08 16.59 1.83
C GLY A 212 13.02 17.09 0.83
N PRO A 213 13.15 16.75 -0.47
CA PRO A 213 12.17 17.17 -1.45
C PRO A 213 10.91 16.30 -1.44
N TRP A 214 10.94 15.12 -0.82
CA TRP A 214 9.88 14.12 -0.94
C TRP A 214 8.69 14.43 -0.04
N GLU A 215 7.50 14.21 -0.59
CA GLU A 215 6.22 14.29 0.10
C GLU A 215 5.46 12.99 -0.15
N TRP A 216 5.17 12.26 0.92
CA TRP A 216 4.22 11.16 0.89
C TRP A 216 2.81 11.70 1.11
N ARG A 217 1.94 11.48 0.12
CA ARG A 217 0.57 11.97 0.14
C ARG A 217 -0.35 10.94 0.78
N PRO A 218 -1.31 11.39 1.62
CA PRO A 218 -2.32 10.49 2.17
C PRO A 218 -3.11 9.78 1.08
N TYR A 219 -3.42 10.46 -0.03
CA TYR A 219 -3.98 9.92 -1.26
C TYR A 219 -3.71 10.86 -2.45
N GLY A 220 -3.93 10.37 -3.67
CA GLY A 220 -3.86 11.16 -4.91
C GLY A 220 -5.10 11.02 -5.79
N GLU A 221 -5.26 11.95 -6.75
CA GLU A 221 -6.37 11.98 -7.70
C GLU A 221 -6.47 10.67 -8.52
N ALA A 222 -5.33 10.14 -8.97
CA ALA A 222 -5.30 8.88 -9.71
C ALA A 222 -5.77 7.68 -8.87
N GLN A 223 -5.53 7.69 -7.55
CA GLN A 223 -6.01 6.65 -6.63
C GLN A 223 -7.53 6.74 -6.44
N VAL A 224 -8.07 7.96 -6.34
CA VAL A 224 -9.52 8.17 -6.29
C VAL A 224 -10.18 7.67 -7.58
N ILE A 225 -9.65 8.05 -8.75
CA ILE A 225 -10.15 7.60 -10.04
C ILE A 225 -10.07 6.08 -10.18
N GLY A 226 -8.94 5.47 -9.78
CA GLY A 226 -8.75 4.02 -9.80
C GLY A 226 -9.79 3.30 -8.93
N CYS A 227 -10.00 3.78 -7.70
CA CYS A 227 -10.98 3.21 -6.78
C CYS A 227 -12.43 3.37 -7.27
N VAL A 228 -12.79 4.52 -7.84
CA VAL A 228 -14.11 4.73 -8.47
C VAL A 228 -14.28 3.79 -9.67
N GLY A 229 -13.24 3.59 -10.49
CA GLY A 229 -13.28 2.63 -11.59
C GLY A 229 -13.46 1.18 -11.12
N ALA A 230 -12.82 0.78 -10.01
CA ALA A 230 -13.02 -0.54 -9.41
C ALA A 230 -14.44 -0.71 -8.84
N TRP A 231 -14.98 0.35 -8.22
CA TRP A 231 -16.37 0.41 -7.79
C TRP A 231 -17.36 0.23 -8.94
N ASP A 232 -17.16 0.95 -10.04
CA ASP A 232 -18.03 0.88 -11.22
C ASP A 232 -18.03 -0.53 -11.82
N ARG A 233 -16.85 -1.16 -11.96
CA ARG A 233 -16.74 -2.56 -12.43
C ARG A 233 -17.51 -3.54 -11.54
N LEU A 234 -17.37 -3.43 -10.21
CA LEU A 234 -18.09 -4.27 -9.27
C LEU A 234 -19.61 -4.06 -9.39
N CYS A 235 -20.05 -2.81 -9.45
CA CYS A 235 -21.46 -2.49 -9.59
C CYS A 235 -22.05 -3.02 -10.91
N ASP A 236 -21.33 -2.87 -12.02
CA ASP A 236 -21.73 -3.38 -13.34
C ASP A 236 -21.86 -4.91 -13.31
N ALA A 237 -20.89 -5.62 -12.72
CA ALA A 237 -20.91 -7.07 -12.61
C ALA A 237 -22.09 -7.60 -11.77
N ILE A 238 -22.45 -6.91 -10.68
CA ILE A 238 -23.61 -7.25 -9.87
C ILE A 238 -24.90 -6.94 -10.63
N GLU A 239 -25.06 -5.71 -11.15
CA GLU A 239 -26.27 -5.29 -11.86
C GLU A 239 -26.59 -6.16 -13.08
N ALA A 240 -25.56 -6.63 -13.80
CA ALA A 240 -25.72 -7.58 -14.92
C ALA A 240 -26.30 -8.94 -14.49
N ARG A 241 -26.17 -9.31 -13.21
CA ARG A 241 -26.59 -10.59 -12.63
C ARG A 241 -27.82 -10.49 -11.72
N VAL A 242 -28.26 -9.28 -11.36
CA VAL A 242 -29.51 -9.09 -10.60
C VAL A 242 -30.69 -9.60 -11.44
N PRO A 243 -31.47 -10.58 -10.94
CA PRO A 243 -32.67 -11.03 -11.62
C PRO A 243 -33.67 -9.88 -11.71
N SER A 244 -34.00 -9.43 -12.92
CA SER A 244 -34.97 -8.34 -13.11
C SER A 244 -36.29 -8.63 -12.37
N PRO A 245 -36.72 -7.78 -11.41
CA PRO A 245 -38.14 -7.57 -11.21
C PRO A 245 -38.65 -6.74 -12.40
N ALA A 246 -39.81 -7.09 -12.93
CA ALA A 246 -40.50 -6.39 -14.01
C ALA A 246 -40.29 -4.86 -13.93
N MET A 247 -39.44 -4.32 -14.82
CA MET A 247 -39.28 -2.88 -15.01
C MET A 247 -40.57 -2.31 -15.57
N ALA A 248 -41.44 -1.82 -14.70
CA ALA A 248 -42.52 -0.92 -15.09
C ALA A 248 -42.33 0.41 -14.35
N THR A 249 -42.02 1.43 -15.15
CA THR A 249 -42.27 2.86 -14.90
C THR A 249 -41.53 3.51 -13.73
N THR A 250 -40.32 3.96 -14.00
CA THR A 250 -39.95 5.33 -13.65
C THR A 250 -38.95 5.83 -14.68
N THR A 251 -39.32 6.90 -15.37
CA THR A 251 -38.50 7.64 -16.33
C THR A 251 -37.13 7.94 -15.73
N ALA A 252 -36.13 7.14 -16.11
CA ALA A 252 -34.74 7.32 -15.72
C ALA A 252 -34.19 8.58 -16.40
N THR A 253 -34.15 9.68 -15.67
CA THR A 253 -33.16 10.72 -15.93
C THR A 253 -31.79 10.08 -15.74
N ASN A 254 -31.04 9.92 -16.84
CA ASN A 254 -29.72 9.29 -16.95
C ASN A 254 -28.58 10.08 -16.26
N ALA A 255 -28.84 10.75 -15.14
CA ALA A 255 -27.79 11.24 -14.26
C ALA A 255 -27.61 10.16 -13.19
N ALA A 256 -26.51 9.42 -13.23
CA ALA A 256 -26.17 8.50 -12.16
C ALA A 256 -26.04 9.32 -10.87
N GLU A 257 -26.91 9.04 -9.90
CA GLU A 257 -26.87 9.69 -8.58
C GLU A 257 -25.53 9.34 -7.91
N GLN A 258 -24.92 10.30 -7.22
CA GLN A 258 -23.72 10.06 -6.42
C GLN A 258 -24.02 9.04 -5.33
N LEU A 259 -23.04 8.24 -4.92
CA LEU A 259 -23.21 7.25 -3.85
C LEU A 259 -23.70 7.94 -2.58
N LEU A 260 -23.10 9.08 -2.23
CA LEU A 260 -23.60 10.03 -1.24
C LEU A 260 -23.42 11.48 -1.71
N ALA A 261 -24.42 12.31 -1.47
CA ALA A 261 -24.33 13.75 -1.72
C ALA A 261 -23.39 14.43 -0.69
N PRO A 262 -22.67 15.51 -1.04
CA PRO A 262 -21.78 16.22 -0.12
C PRO A 262 -22.44 16.62 1.22
N ALA A 263 -23.71 17.05 1.18
CA ALA A 263 -24.46 17.43 2.38
C ALA A 263 -24.67 16.27 3.38
N VAL A 264 -24.72 15.02 2.91
CA VAL A 264 -24.79 13.82 3.77
C VAL A 264 -23.48 13.63 4.53
N LEU A 265 -22.36 13.84 3.85
CA LEU A 265 -21.02 13.73 4.43
C LEU A 265 -20.74 14.88 5.42
N ASP A 266 -21.25 16.08 5.13
CA ASP A 266 -21.17 17.24 6.02
C ASP A 266 -21.97 17.01 7.31
N ALA A 267 -23.18 16.44 7.21
CA ALA A 267 -23.98 16.07 8.37
C ALA A 267 -23.28 15.04 9.27
N ALA A 268 -22.46 14.17 8.68
CA ALA A 268 -21.64 13.18 9.38
C ALA A 268 -20.27 13.71 9.84
N LEU A 269 -19.96 14.99 9.64
CA LEU A 269 -18.70 15.64 10.04
C LEU A 269 -17.43 15.01 9.42
N LEU A 270 -17.53 14.52 8.19
CA LEU A 270 -16.35 14.06 7.45
C LEU A 270 -15.45 15.27 7.09
N PRO A 271 -14.12 15.16 7.20
CA PRO A 271 -13.20 16.19 6.72
C PRO A 271 -13.44 16.57 5.26
N GLU A 272 -13.25 17.84 4.90
CA GLU A 272 -13.46 18.35 3.53
C GLU A 272 -12.48 17.76 2.52
N ASN A 273 -11.23 17.53 2.95
CA ASN A 273 -10.19 16.94 2.11
C ASN A 273 -9.85 15.58 2.71
N CYS A 274 -10.49 14.49 2.28
CA CYS A 274 -10.09 13.13 2.64
C CYS A 274 -10.49 12.13 1.54
N PHE A 275 -9.77 11.02 1.45
CA PHE A 275 -10.02 10.01 0.41
C PHE A 275 -11.47 9.49 0.42
N ALA A 276 -12.01 9.19 1.61
CA ALA A 276 -13.36 8.66 1.75
C ALA A 276 -14.43 9.61 1.17
N ARG A 277 -14.29 10.92 1.39
CA ARG A 277 -15.20 11.92 0.81
C ARG A 277 -15.10 11.98 -0.71
N GLU A 278 -13.88 11.99 -1.24
CA GLU A 278 -13.65 12.01 -2.69
C GLU A 278 -14.23 10.76 -3.36
N PHE A 279 -14.02 9.58 -2.76
CA PHE A 279 -14.62 8.34 -3.24
C PHE A 279 -16.16 8.37 -3.19
N LEU A 280 -16.75 8.67 -2.03
CA LEU A 280 -18.21 8.60 -1.81
C LEU A 280 -19.00 9.61 -2.67
N THR A 281 -18.41 10.76 -3.01
CA THR A 281 -19.07 11.77 -3.84
C THR A 281 -18.90 11.54 -5.34
N ARG A 282 -17.88 10.78 -5.76
CA ARG A 282 -17.61 10.51 -7.18
C ARG A 282 -18.11 9.13 -7.63
N ALA A 283 -18.18 8.17 -6.71
CA ALA A 283 -18.77 6.87 -6.96
C ALA A 283 -20.26 6.98 -7.31
N ARG A 284 -20.74 6.18 -8.25
CA ARG A 284 -22.18 6.11 -8.57
C ARG A 284 -22.94 5.31 -7.52
N ARG A 285 -24.22 5.63 -7.31
CA ARG A 285 -25.11 4.78 -6.53
C ARG A 285 -25.70 3.67 -7.41
N PRO A 286 -25.47 2.38 -7.11
CA PRO A 286 -26.03 1.29 -7.89
C PRO A 286 -27.49 0.99 -7.52
N ARG A 287 -28.13 0.11 -8.30
CA ARG A 287 -29.56 -0.22 -8.18
C ARG A 287 -29.88 -1.37 -7.22
N PHE A 288 -28.86 -1.94 -6.58
CA PHE A 288 -28.98 -2.99 -5.58
C PHE A 288 -28.68 -2.44 -4.17
N ARG A 289 -28.75 -3.29 -3.14
CA ARG A 289 -28.47 -2.89 -1.75
C ARG A 289 -27.25 -3.59 -1.15
N SER A 290 -27.02 -4.85 -1.52
CA SER A 290 -25.93 -5.67 -0.98
C SER A 290 -24.74 -5.71 -1.94
N ILE A 291 -23.60 -5.23 -1.50
CA ILE A 291 -22.36 -5.13 -2.31
C ILE A 291 -21.46 -6.37 -2.16
N ALA A 292 -21.56 -7.03 -1.01
CA ALA A 292 -20.86 -8.26 -0.65
C ALA A 292 -21.71 -9.02 0.39
N PRO A 293 -21.40 -10.29 0.73
CA PRO A 293 -22.18 -11.05 1.70
C PRO A 293 -22.29 -10.30 3.04
N GLY A 294 -23.51 -10.04 3.49
CA GLY A 294 -23.80 -9.28 4.71
C GLY A 294 -23.43 -7.79 4.70
N LEU A 295 -22.96 -7.24 3.57
CA LEU A 295 -22.52 -5.85 3.47
C LEU A 295 -23.41 -5.03 2.53
N LEU A 296 -23.87 -3.91 3.05
CA LEU A 296 -24.88 -3.01 2.47
C LEU A 296 -24.25 -1.68 2.05
N LEU A 297 -24.88 -1.03 1.07
CA LEU A 297 -24.58 0.35 0.70
C LEU A 297 -24.86 1.32 1.86
N PRO A 298 -24.14 2.45 1.91
CA PRO A 298 -24.45 3.50 2.87
C PRO A 298 -25.88 4.05 2.66
N PRO A 299 -26.59 4.40 3.75
CA PRO A 299 -27.86 5.11 3.65
C PRO A 299 -27.63 6.50 3.04
N ALA A 300 -28.50 6.91 2.11
CA ALA A 300 -28.42 8.25 1.51
C ALA A 300 -29.10 9.32 2.36
N ASP A 301 -29.87 8.94 3.37
CA ASP A 301 -30.41 9.90 4.32
C ASP A 301 -29.28 10.45 5.21
N ALA A 302 -29.22 11.78 5.30
CA ALA A 302 -28.15 12.47 6.01
C ALA A 302 -28.12 12.13 7.50
N HIS A 303 -29.28 12.01 8.14
CA HIS A 303 -29.38 11.71 9.56
C HIS A 303 -29.04 10.23 9.83
N GLU A 304 -29.57 9.31 9.01
CA GLU A 304 -29.26 7.88 9.13
C GLU A 304 -27.78 7.58 8.95
N PHE A 305 -27.11 8.23 7.99
CA PHE A 305 -25.67 8.08 7.77
C PHE A 305 -24.89 8.67 8.94
N ALA A 306 -25.18 9.91 9.35
CA ALA A 306 -24.47 10.59 10.43
C ALA A 306 -24.60 9.92 11.79
N GLU A 307 -25.76 9.35 12.12
CA GLU A 307 -25.96 8.60 13.37
C GLU A 307 -25.21 7.28 13.40
N ALA A 308 -24.97 6.68 12.24
CA ALA A 308 -24.30 5.40 12.16
C ALA A 308 -22.76 5.50 12.14
N GLN A 309 -22.19 6.71 12.11
CA GLN A 309 -20.73 6.91 12.15
C GLN A 309 -20.22 6.96 13.60
N PRO A 310 -19.48 5.95 14.07
CA PRO A 310 -19.04 5.89 15.47
C PRO A 310 -17.88 6.83 15.80
N PHE A 311 -17.03 7.15 14.82
CA PHE A 311 -15.76 7.87 15.08
C PHE A 311 -15.73 9.32 14.61
N THR A 312 -16.56 9.70 13.62
CA THR A 312 -16.42 11.00 12.95
C THR A 312 -16.71 12.19 13.87
N LYS A 313 -17.55 11.98 14.90
CA LYS A 313 -17.93 12.97 15.93
C LYS A 313 -16.97 13.03 17.11
N LEU A 314 -15.98 12.13 17.19
CA LEU A 314 -15.05 12.09 18.32
C LEU A 314 -14.04 13.24 18.27
N PRO A 315 -13.60 13.76 19.43
CA PRO A 315 -12.48 14.70 19.49
C PRO A 315 -11.22 14.06 18.89
N ARG A 316 -10.52 14.80 18.03
CA ARG A 316 -9.31 14.34 17.36
C ARG A 316 -8.37 15.50 17.06
N SER A 317 -7.10 15.18 16.84
CA SER A 317 -6.12 16.13 16.32
C SER A 317 -6.52 16.61 14.92
N PRO A 318 -6.12 17.82 14.50
CA PRO A 318 -6.43 18.33 13.16
C PRO A 318 -5.93 17.44 12.02
N GLN A 319 -4.86 16.68 12.26
CA GLN A 319 -4.20 15.82 11.29
C GLN A 319 -4.71 14.38 11.30
N ALA A 320 -5.53 14.01 12.29
CA ALA A 320 -6.15 12.69 12.35
C ALA A 320 -7.40 12.63 11.46
N MET A 321 -7.41 11.67 10.54
CA MET A 321 -8.57 11.32 9.75
C MET A 321 -9.36 10.21 10.44
N PRO A 322 -10.68 10.37 10.64
CA PRO A 322 -11.50 9.37 11.30
C PRO A 322 -11.73 8.16 10.38
N PRO A 323 -11.88 6.95 10.95
CA PRO A 323 -12.49 5.85 10.24
C PRO A 323 -13.92 6.22 9.86
N VAL A 324 -14.25 6.10 8.57
CA VAL A 324 -15.60 6.29 8.03
C VAL A 324 -16.19 4.92 7.75
N TYR A 325 -17.36 4.63 8.29
CA TYR A 325 -18.09 3.40 8.00
C TYR A 325 -18.66 3.47 6.57
N LEU A 326 -18.04 2.75 5.65
CA LEU A 326 -18.30 2.80 4.21
C LEU A 326 -19.39 1.81 3.78
N PHE A 327 -19.24 0.54 4.18
CA PHE A 327 -20.18 -0.54 3.84
C PHE A 327 -20.68 -1.23 5.10
N PHE A 328 -22.00 -1.26 5.24
CA PHE A 328 -22.71 -1.46 6.50
C PHE A 328 -23.15 -2.91 6.67
N THR A 329 -23.25 -3.41 7.90
CA THR A 329 -24.06 -4.60 8.19
C THR A 329 -25.52 -4.21 8.44
N ALA A 330 -26.41 -5.19 8.50
CA ALA A 330 -27.78 -4.94 8.93
C ALA A 330 -27.79 -4.37 10.36
N ARG A 331 -28.59 -3.31 10.60
CA ARG A 331 -28.57 -2.55 11.87
C ARG A 331 -28.87 -3.44 13.08
N GLY A 332 -27.96 -3.43 14.06
CA GLY A 332 -28.19 -3.93 15.42
C GLY A 332 -27.93 -5.43 15.63
N GLU A 333 -27.32 -6.11 14.67
CA GLU A 333 -27.14 -7.57 14.75
C GLU A 333 -25.67 -8.00 14.93
N GLU A 334 -24.70 -7.24 14.43
CA GLU A 334 -23.30 -7.69 14.33
C GLU A 334 -22.32 -6.58 14.75
N GLU A 335 -21.66 -6.74 15.90
CA GLU A 335 -20.65 -5.81 16.45
C GLU A 335 -19.26 -6.46 16.45
N ALA A 336 -18.25 -5.66 16.10
CA ALA A 336 -16.84 -6.01 16.24
C ALA A 336 -16.28 -5.45 17.56
N ASP A 337 -15.51 -6.27 18.27
CA ASP A 337 -14.82 -5.89 19.50
C ASP A 337 -13.40 -5.40 19.19
N LEU A 338 -13.13 -4.16 19.58
CA LEU A 338 -11.85 -3.46 19.42
C LEU A 338 -11.11 -3.29 20.76
N SER A 339 -11.57 -3.92 21.84
CA SER A 339 -10.98 -3.79 23.18
C SER A 339 -9.56 -4.37 23.27
N GLU A 340 -9.35 -5.54 22.69
CA GLU A 340 -8.05 -6.24 22.70
C GLU A 340 -7.12 -5.79 21.56
N SER A 341 -7.69 -5.41 20.42
CA SER A 341 -6.91 -4.97 19.25
C SER A 341 -7.69 -4.00 18.38
N ASN A 342 -7.17 -2.78 18.25
CA ASN A 342 -7.75 -1.71 17.47
C ASN A 342 -6.83 -1.35 16.30
N PRO A 343 -7.31 -1.42 15.04
CA PRO A 343 -6.47 -1.15 13.86
C PRO A 343 -6.31 0.34 13.53
N PHE A 344 -7.02 1.22 14.22
CA PHE A 344 -7.11 2.63 13.87
C PHE A 344 -5.98 3.45 14.51
N CYS A 345 -5.79 4.70 14.12
CA CYS A 345 -4.72 5.52 14.68
C CYS A 345 -4.99 5.90 16.15
N ASP A 346 -3.96 6.40 16.82
CA ASP A 346 -3.92 6.69 18.25
C ASP A 346 -5.08 7.53 18.81
N ASP A 347 -5.63 8.46 18.01
CA ASP A 347 -6.76 9.30 18.40
C ASP A 347 -8.07 8.50 18.57
N PHE A 348 -8.14 7.32 17.94
CA PHE A 348 -9.29 6.42 17.97
C PHE A 348 -9.02 5.16 18.79
N HIS A 349 -8.05 5.23 19.72
CA HIS A 349 -7.78 4.17 20.68
C HIS A 349 -8.42 4.46 22.05
N PRO A 350 -9.02 3.46 22.71
CA PRO A 350 -9.51 3.60 24.07
C PRO A 350 -8.35 3.62 25.08
N ARG A 351 -7.70 4.79 25.25
CA ARG A 351 -6.51 4.94 26.12
C ARG A 351 -6.80 4.84 27.63
N THR A 352 -8.05 5.05 28.05
CA THR A 352 -8.47 5.02 29.46
C THR A 352 -9.88 4.46 29.60
N SER A 353 -10.27 4.05 30.81
CA SER A 353 -11.63 3.61 31.14
C SER A 353 -12.71 4.68 30.92
N HIS A 354 -12.33 5.94 30.72
CA HIS A 354 -13.23 7.06 30.43
C HIS A 354 -13.08 7.55 28.98
N SER A 355 -12.44 6.78 28.11
CA SER A 355 -12.31 7.14 26.70
C SER A 355 -13.70 7.25 26.05
N PRO A 356 -13.97 8.31 25.27
CA PRO A 356 -15.19 8.40 24.47
C PRO A 356 -15.17 7.47 23.25
N VAL A 357 -14.02 6.83 22.96
CA VAL A 357 -13.88 5.87 21.87
C VAL A 357 -14.64 4.57 22.20
N PRO A 358 -15.58 4.13 21.34
CA PRO A 358 -16.32 2.90 21.57
C PRO A 358 -15.42 1.66 21.42
N SER A 359 -15.56 0.69 22.33
CA SER A 359 -14.89 -0.61 22.22
C SER A 359 -15.66 -1.61 21.36
N LEU A 360 -16.98 -1.44 21.25
CA LEU A 360 -17.85 -2.21 20.37
C LEU A 360 -18.36 -1.27 19.28
N VAL A 361 -18.15 -1.66 18.02
CA VAL A 361 -18.62 -0.91 16.86
C VAL A 361 -19.31 -1.84 15.87
N PRO A 362 -20.21 -1.33 15.01
CA PRO A 362 -20.80 -2.14 13.97
C PRO A 362 -19.74 -2.86 13.11
N ALA A 363 -19.96 -4.13 12.80
CA ALA A 363 -19.11 -4.85 11.85
C ALA A 363 -19.28 -4.27 10.43
N GLY A 364 -18.28 -4.43 9.57
CA GLY A 364 -18.33 -4.03 8.16
C GLY A 364 -17.07 -3.30 7.70
N VAL A 365 -17.15 -2.54 6.61
CA VAL A 365 -15.96 -1.90 6.00
C VAL A 365 -15.84 -0.46 6.42
N TYR A 366 -14.69 -0.13 6.99
CA TYR A 366 -14.29 1.22 7.38
C TYR A 366 -13.17 1.70 6.48
N SER A 367 -13.15 3.00 6.16
CA SER A 367 -11.95 3.64 5.64
C SER A 367 -10.83 3.55 6.68
N GLU A 368 -9.57 3.57 6.23
CA GLU A 368 -8.47 3.71 7.16
C GLU A 368 -8.55 5.04 7.91
N SER A 369 -8.11 5.02 9.17
CA SER A 369 -7.74 6.23 9.91
C SER A 369 -6.24 6.46 9.84
N VAL A 370 -5.85 7.69 9.55
CA VAL A 370 -4.43 8.06 9.51
C VAL A 370 -4.20 9.26 10.40
N SER A 371 -3.00 9.36 10.96
CA SER A 371 -2.45 10.65 11.38
C SER A 371 -1.60 11.17 10.24
N ARG A 372 -1.94 12.30 9.62
CA ARG A 372 -1.19 12.84 8.47
C ARG A 372 0.23 13.29 8.80
N ASP A 373 0.54 13.41 10.09
CA ASP A 373 1.88 13.67 10.59
C ASP A 373 2.71 12.38 10.75
N ALA A 374 2.11 11.21 10.55
CA ALA A 374 2.82 9.93 10.57
C ALA A 374 3.44 9.61 9.20
N TYR A 375 4.42 8.70 9.20
CA TYR A 375 4.99 8.15 7.98
C TYR A 375 4.08 7.07 7.35
N ASP A 376 4.28 6.80 6.06
CA ASP A 376 3.64 5.69 5.32
C ASP A 376 2.10 5.64 5.39
N ILE A 377 1.46 6.82 5.45
CA ILE A 377 0.01 6.96 5.57
C ILE A 377 -0.75 6.51 4.31
N ALA A 378 -1.89 5.85 4.48
CA ALA A 378 -2.70 5.37 3.36
C ALA A 378 -4.21 5.60 3.62
N GLU A 379 -4.71 6.80 3.31
CA GLU A 379 -6.15 7.10 3.42
C GLU A 379 -6.99 6.30 2.43
N GLU A 380 -6.38 5.85 1.34
CA GLU A 380 -6.99 4.94 0.37
C GLU A 380 -7.20 3.52 0.91
N GLY A 381 -6.69 3.25 2.12
CA GLY A 381 -6.80 1.97 2.79
C GLY A 381 -8.19 1.68 3.36
N PHE A 382 -8.39 0.44 3.78
CA PHE A 382 -9.62 0.02 4.47
C PHE A 382 -9.35 -1.00 5.57
N ARG A 383 -10.31 -1.12 6.50
CA ARG A 383 -10.41 -2.21 7.48
C ARG A 383 -11.78 -2.88 7.37
N LEU A 384 -11.80 -4.19 7.17
CA LEU A 384 -13.02 -5.00 7.29
C LEU A 384 -13.10 -5.51 8.72
N LEU A 385 -13.96 -4.92 9.54
CA LEU A 385 -14.20 -5.35 10.91
C LEU A 385 -15.23 -6.49 10.90
N LEU A 386 -14.84 -7.66 11.38
CA LEU A 386 -15.70 -8.82 11.53
C LEU A 386 -16.25 -8.93 12.96
N PRO A 387 -17.44 -9.47 13.17
CA PRO A 387 -17.99 -9.71 14.51
C PRO A 387 -17.39 -10.95 15.18
N PHE A 388 -16.39 -11.58 14.55
CA PHE A 388 -15.68 -12.75 15.03
C PHE A 388 -14.20 -12.66 14.64
N GLY A 389 -13.33 -13.27 15.45
CA GLY A 389 -11.93 -13.46 15.11
C GLY A 389 -11.74 -14.59 14.09
N LEU A 390 -10.70 -14.46 13.27
CA LEU A 390 -10.22 -15.53 12.38
C LEU A 390 -9.02 -16.23 13.05
N VAL A 391 -9.01 -17.57 13.02
CA VAL A 391 -7.98 -18.38 13.69
C VAL A 391 -6.97 -18.91 12.66
N SER A 392 -5.71 -18.53 12.85
CA SER A 392 -4.58 -18.85 11.97
C SER A 392 -4.18 -20.31 11.92
N ASP A 393 -4.39 -21.06 13.02
CA ASP A 393 -3.68 -22.31 13.28
C ASP A 393 -4.51 -23.55 12.95
N VAL A 394 -4.30 -24.07 11.74
CA VAL A 394 -4.57 -25.47 11.40
C VAL A 394 -3.23 -26.03 10.95
N GLY A 395 -2.52 -26.69 11.87
CA GLY A 395 -1.09 -27.05 11.81
C GLY A 395 -0.59 -27.91 10.63
N ASP A 396 -1.35 -28.05 9.54
CA ASP A 396 -0.93 -28.66 8.28
C ASP A 396 -0.82 -27.66 7.11
N GLY A 397 -1.10 -26.37 7.33
CA GLY A 397 -1.02 -25.32 6.31
C GLY A 397 -2.09 -25.40 5.20
N SER A 398 -3.04 -26.34 5.29
CA SER A 398 -4.08 -26.56 4.29
C SER A 398 -5.28 -25.63 4.44
N ALA A 399 -5.43 -24.98 5.60
CA ALA A 399 -6.53 -24.08 5.95
C ALA A 399 -6.05 -22.86 6.76
N GLY A 400 -6.92 -21.87 6.90
CA GLY A 400 -6.70 -20.67 7.70
C GLY A 400 -6.52 -19.40 6.86
N ALA A 401 -7.09 -18.29 7.32
CA ALA A 401 -7.00 -17.02 6.62
C ALA A 401 -5.54 -16.54 6.50
N ARG A 402 -5.22 -15.90 5.36
CA ARG A 402 -3.87 -15.39 5.04
C ARG A 402 -3.92 -13.95 4.57
N LYS A 403 -2.91 -13.18 4.97
CA LYS A 403 -2.62 -11.84 4.45
C LYS A 403 -2.05 -11.95 3.03
N SER A 404 -1.81 -10.81 2.38
CA SER A 404 -1.36 -10.74 0.99
C SER A 404 0.05 -11.33 0.81
N ASP A 405 0.95 -11.15 1.78
CA ASP A 405 2.27 -11.81 1.83
C ASP A 405 2.20 -13.34 2.06
N GLY A 406 1.03 -13.88 2.38
CA GLY A 406 0.85 -15.30 2.68
C GLY A 406 1.05 -15.66 4.15
N SER A 407 1.38 -14.70 5.01
CA SER A 407 1.42 -14.89 6.46
C SER A 407 0.00 -15.11 7.02
N PRO A 408 -0.13 -15.84 8.13
CA PRO A 408 -1.43 -16.05 8.77
C PRO A 408 -2.07 -14.77 9.29
N VAL A 409 -3.40 -14.68 9.16
CA VAL A 409 -4.22 -13.68 9.86
C VAL A 409 -4.39 -14.10 11.32
N GLY A 410 -4.23 -13.17 12.26
CA GLY A 410 -4.42 -13.43 13.69
C GLY A 410 -3.29 -14.27 14.29
N ARG A 411 -2.09 -13.69 14.40
CA ARG A 411 -0.94 -14.29 15.13
C ARG A 411 -1.19 -14.43 16.64
N VAL A 412 -2.25 -13.81 17.18
CA VAL A 412 -2.61 -13.86 18.60
C VAL A 412 -3.67 -14.95 18.81
N ALA A 413 -3.59 -15.67 19.93
CA ALA A 413 -4.45 -16.81 20.27
C ALA A 413 -5.97 -16.56 20.26
N GLN A 414 -6.41 -15.30 20.13
CA GLN A 414 -7.82 -14.88 20.11
C GLN A 414 -8.31 -14.43 18.72
N GLY A 415 -7.44 -14.43 17.70
CA GLY A 415 -7.77 -14.00 16.34
C GLY A 415 -7.98 -12.48 16.22
N ASN A 416 -7.59 -11.89 15.07
CA ASN A 416 -7.80 -10.47 14.82
C ASN A 416 -8.99 -10.28 13.87
N ALA A 417 -9.99 -9.51 14.32
CA ALA A 417 -11.24 -9.30 13.59
C ALA A 417 -11.10 -8.37 12.36
N HIS A 418 -9.94 -7.76 12.13
CA HIS A 418 -9.75 -6.68 11.15
C HIS A 418 -8.63 -6.94 10.13
N GLU A 419 -7.95 -8.09 10.21
CA GLU A 419 -6.77 -8.40 9.40
C GLU A 419 -7.08 -9.10 8.07
N LEU A 420 -8.33 -9.49 7.84
CA LEU A 420 -8.73 -10.09 6.56
C LEU A 420 -8.47 -9.11 5.42
N PHE A 421 -7.96 -9.64 4.30
CA PHE A 421 -7.59 -8.88 3.10
C PHE A 421 -6.43 -7.87 3.25
N GLN A 422 -5.71 -7.86 4.38
CA GLN A 422 -4.59 -6.93 4.59
C GLN A 422 -3.27 -7.41 3.95
N HIS A 423 -2.28 -6.53 3.83
CA HIS A 423 -1.00 -6.83 3.16
C HIS A 423 -0.14 -7.86 3.89
N GLY A 424 0.18 -7.62 5.17
CA GLY A 424 1.36 -8.23 5.79
C GLY A 424 2.64 -7.52 5.33
N TYR A 425 3.75 -8.23 5.23
CA TYR A 425 5.03 -7.72 4.74
C TYR A 425 4.95 -7.21 3.28
N LYS A 426 5.74 -6.17 2.98
CA LYS A 426 5.71 -5.44 1.70
C LYS A 426 7.10 -5.36 1.08
N PRO A 427 7.39 -6.19 0.07
CA PRO A 427 8.75 -6.32 -0.44
C PRO A 427 9.25 -5.10 -1.23
N PHE A 428 8.36 -4.15 -1.55
CA PHE A 428 8.69 -2.91 -2.26
C PHE A 428 8.80 -1.67 -1.34
N GLY A 429 8.66 -1.87 -0.02
CA GLY A 429 8.72 -0.83 0.99
C GLY A 429 7.35 -0.43 1.56
N GLY A 430 7.38 0.01 2.81
CA GLY A 430 6.22 0.33 3.62
C GLY A 430 6.18 -0.46 4.91
N ASP A 431 5.65 0.17 5.95
CA ASP A 431 5.40 -0.43 7.25
C ASP A 431 4.43 -1.62 7.12
N TYR A 432 4.68 -2.68 7.87
CA TYR A 432 3.87 -3.90 7.82
C TYR A 432 2.40 -3.69 8.23
N HIS A 433 2.09 -2.60 8.95
CA HIS A 433 0.72 -2.22 9.34
C HIS A 433 -0.04 -1.41 8.30
N ARG A 434 0.63 -0.81 7.30
CA ARG A 434 -0.09 0.01 6.30
C ARG A 434 -1.21 -0.83 5.64
N PRO A 435 -2.44 -0.33 5.57
CA PRO A 435 -3.60 -1.08 5.09
C PRO A 435 -3.51 -1.45 3.62
N GLN A 436 -4.30 -2.46 3.25
CA GLN A 436 -4.60 -2.74 1.85
C GLN A 436 -5.53 -1.67 1.29
N ARG A 437 -5.36 -1.37 -0.01
CA ARG A 437 -6.12 -0.32 -0.70
C ARG A 437 -7.55 -0.77 -0.99
N LEU A 438 -8.51 0.15 -0.81
CA LEU A 438 -9.94 -0.11 -1.04
C LEU A 438 -10.20 -0.55 -2.49
N GLU A 439 -9.50 0.05 -3.45
CA GLU A 439 -9.54 -0.36 -4.86
C GLU A 439 -9.31 -1.88 -5.03
N ARG A 440 -8.34 -2.43 -4.30
CA ARG A 440 -7.97 -3.86 -4.40
C ARG A 440 -9.02 -4.77 -3.79
N LEU A 441 -9.71 -4.33 -2.73
CA LEU A 441 -10.86 -5.02 -2.18
C LEU A 441 -11.99 -5.09 -3.20
N LEU A 442 -12.33 -3.94 -3.82
CA LEU A 442 -13.42 -3.85 -4.79
C LEU A 442 -13.14 -4.71 -6.04
N ASP A 443 -11.92 -4.68 -6.57
CA ASP A 443 -11.51 -5.55 -7.68
C ASP A 443 -11.52 -7.04 -7.28
N HIS A 444 -11.18 -7.35 -6.04
CA HIS A 444 -11.26 -8.71 -5.52
C HIS A 444 -12.71 -9.20 -5.46
N TRP A 445 -13.62 -8.40 -4.90
CA TRP A 445 -15.05 -8.70 -4.85
C TRP A 445 -15.67 -8.81 -6.24
N HIS A 446 -15.26 -7.94 -7.16
CA HIS A 446 -15.68 -7.99 -8.56
C HIS A 446 -15.38 -9.36 -9.17
N ARG A 447 -14.16 -9.88 -8.97
CA ARG A 447 -13.80 -11.23 -9.45
C ARG A 447 -14.67 -12.32 -8.82
N ARG A 448 -15.03 -12.22 -7.54
CA ARG A 448 -15.91 -13.22 -6.89
C ARG A 448 -17.30 -13.27 -7.49
N VAL A 449 -17.82 -12.13 -7.92
CA VAL A 449 -19.08 -12.04 -8.66
C VAL A 449 -18.93 -12.59 -10.08
N GLU A 450 -17.87 -12.19 -10.79
CA GLU A 450 -17.60 -12.62 -12.17
C GLU A 450 -17.40 -14.13 -12.30
N GLU A 451 -16.63 -14.72 -11.38
CA GLU A 451 -16.34 -16.16 -11.32
C GLU A 451 -17.53 -16.99 -10.81
N GLY A 452 -18.62 -16.34 -10.36
CA GLY A 452 -19.80 -17.01 -9.80
C GLY A 452 -19.56 -17.64 -8.42
N VAL A 453 -18.47 -17.27 -7.74
CA VAL A 453 -18.19 -17.68 -6.36
C VAL A 453 -19.21 -17.06 -5.40
N TRP A 454 -19.59 -15.81 -5.65
CA TRP A 454 -20.67 -15.13 -4.96
C TRP A 454 -21.95 -15.14 -5.80
N THR A 455 -23.04 -15.61 -5.19
CA THR A 455 -24.36 -15.61 -5.84
C THR A 455 -24.98 -14.21 -5.76
N VAL A 456 -25.65 -13.79 -6.82
CA VAL A 456 -26.32 -12.48 -6.90
C VAL A 456 -27.83 -12.71 -7.00
N GLY A 457 -28.56 -12.13 -6.05
CA GLY A 457 -30.02 -12.15 -5.96
C GLY A 457 -30.65 -10.79 -6.30
N PRO A 458 -31.97 -10.63 -6.07
CA PRO A 458 -32.70 -9.41 -6.40
C PRO A 458 -32.21 -8.14 -5.68
N LEU A 459 -31.53 -8.30 -4.54
CA LEU A 459 -31.01 -7.21 -3.71
C LEU A 459 -29.51 -6.99 -3.86
N GLY A 460 -28.82 -7.72 -4.74
CA GLY A 460 -27.36 -7.72 -4.89
C GLY A 460 -26.74 -9.03 -4.44
N VAL A 461 -25.51 -8.99 -3.94
CA VAL A 461 -24.79 -10.19 -3.48
C VAL A 461 -25.52 -10.84 -2.30
N GLU A 462 -25.72 -12.15 -2.38
CA GLU A 462 -26.37 -12.95 -1.34
C GLU A 462 -25.39 -13.42 -0.26
N GLY A 463 -25.94 -13.81 0.89
CA GLY A 463 -25.18 -14.25 2.06
C GLY A 463 -25.12 -13.20 3.16
N ASP A 464 -24.54 -13.59 4.28
CA ASP A 464 -24.35 -12.81 5.49
C ASP A 464 -22.86 -12.58 5.79
N ILE A 465 -22.56 -11.81 6.84
CA ILE A 465 -21.19 -11.53 7.27
C ILE A 465 -20.45 -12.82 7.67
N ASP A 466 -21.18 -13.85 8.10
CA ASP A 466 -20.66 -15.17 8.44
C ASP A 466 -20.05 -15.90 7.24
N THR A 467 -20.37 -15.49 6.01
CA THR A 467 -19.70 -15.97 4.79
C THR A 467 -18.17 -15.77 4.85
N PHE A 468 -17.68 -14.76 5.57
CA PHE A 468 -16.24 -14.53 5.74
C PHE A 468 -15.56 -15.57 6.64
N LYS A 469 -16.28 -16.37 7.45
CA LYS A 469 -15.70 -17.51 8.20
C LYS A 469 -15.06 -18.56 7.30
N ARG A 470 -15.47 -18.64 6.02
CA ARG A 470 -14.85 -19.53 5.04
C ARG A 470 -13.37 -19.20 4.78
N ALA A 471 -12.92 -17.99 5.12
CA ALA A 471 -11.51 -17.62 5.08
C ALA A 471 -10.64 -18.55 5.95
N ASP A 472 -11.17 -19.12 7.04
CA ASP A 472 -10.44 -20.04 7.92
C ASP A 472 -10.46 -21.51 7.47
N THR A 473 -11.04 -21.78 6.30
CA THR A 473 -11.17 -23.14 5.76
C THR A 473 -10.16 -23.38 4.64
N ALA A 474 -10.27 -24.52 3.95
CA ALA A 474 -9.51 -24.78 2.72
C ALA A 474 -9.80 -23.75 1.60
N HIS A 475 -10.85 -22.94 1.73
CA HIS A 475 -11.23 -21.87 0.81
C HIS A 475 -10.49 -20.54 1.05
N TRP A 476 -9.51 -20.47 1.96
CA TRP A 476 -8.80 -19.24 2.30
C TRP A 476 -8.24 -18.46 1.10
N ARG A 477 -7.87 -19.16 0.01
CA ARG A 477 -7.40 -18.53 -1.25
C ARG A 477 -8.47 -17.65 -1.91
N GLU A 478 -9.75 -17.94 -1.66
CA GLU A 478 -10.87 -17.10 -2.08
C GLU A 478 -10.91 -15.76 -1.32
N TYR A 479 -10.21 -15.66 -0.20
CA TYR A 479 -10.23 -14.49 0.70
C TYR A 479 -8.86 -13.83 0.88
N ARG A 480 -7.91 -14.13 -0.01
CA ARG A 480 -6.60 -13.47 -0.09
C ARG A 480 -6.54 -12.54 -1.29
N ILE A 481 -6.19 -11.28 -1.05
CA ILE A 481 -5.76 -10.37 -2.11
C ILE A 481 -4.29 -10.69 -2.38
N SER A 482 -3.96 -10.96 -3.64
CA SER A 482 -2.56 -11.14 -4.03
C SER A 482 -1.79 -9.86 -3.73
N PRO A 483 -0.51 -9.95 -3.33
CA PRO A 483 0.28 -8.77 -3.12
C PRO A 483 0.37 -8.05 -4.46
N THR A 484 -0.05 -6.80 -4.44
CA THR A 484 0.15 -5.86 -5.52
C THR A 484 0.75 -4.61 -4.89
N TRP A 485 1.10 -3.61 -5.70
CA TRP A 485 1.25 -2.23 -5.23
C TRP A 485 0.27 -1.84 -4.13
#